data_AF-A0A2D4KD50-F1
#
_entry.id   AF-A0A2D4KD50-F1
#
_cell.length_a   1.000
_cell.length_b   1.000
_cell.length_c   1.000
_cell.angle_alpha   90.00
_cell.angle_beta   90.00
_cell.angle_gamma   90.00
#
_symmetry.space_group_name_H-M   'P 1'
#
loop_
_entity.id
_entity.type
_entity.pdbx_description
1 polymer ?
#
loop_
_entity_poly.entity_id
_entity_poly.type
_entity_poly.pdbx_seq_one_letter_code
_entity_poly.pdbx_strand_id
1 'polypeptide(L)'
;PLPHCREVEPIKWFRPRRLMEPEGFQRELGEIPDSLIHNPAEALVTAWNTAAAGALNRIAPLRPLRGDGSRKAPWFTEELWEMKRQKRRLERCWRASNSESDRTLLR
;
A
#
# COMPACT_ATOMS: atom_id res chain seq x y z
N PRO A 1 11.21 -23.26 18.90
CA PRO A 1 11.45 -22.51 17.63
C PRO A 1 10.90 -21.08 17.76
N LEU A 2 11.78 -20.08 17.82
CA LEU A 2 11.38 -18.68 17.84
C LEU A 2 10.67 -18.34 16.53
N PRO A 3 9.58 -17.54 16.55
CA PRO A 3 8.93 -17.13 15.32
C PRO A 3 9.96 -16.34 14.51
N HIS A 4 10.20 -16.81 13.29
CA HIS A 4 11.07 -16.17 12.32
C HIS A 4 10.46 -14.79 12.02
N CYS A 5 10.95 -13.75 12.71
CA CYS A 5 10.66 -12.37 12.37
C CYS A 5 11.20 -12.17 10.94
N ARG A 6 10.31 -12.27 9.94
CA ARG A 6 10.67 -11.93 8.55
C ARG A 6 11.34 -10.57 8.58
N GLU A 7 12.52 -10.51 7.98
CA GLU A 7 13.29 -9.29 7.83
C GLU A 7 12.35 -8.16 7.39
N VAL A 8 12.32 -7.10 8.20
CA VAL A 8 11.48 -5.94 7.92
C VAL A 8 12.06 -5.35 6.63
N GLU A 9 11.38 -5.54 5.51
CA GLU A 9 11.75 -4.90 4.25
C GLU A 9 11.96 -3.40 4.50
N PRO A 10 12.96 -2.77 3.84
CA PRO A 10 13.18 -1.34 3.97
C PRO A 10 11.87 -0.59 3.76
N ILE A 11 11.58 0.36 4.66
CA ILE A 11 10.37 1.18 4.56
C ILE A 11 10.38 1.89 3.20
N LYS A 12 9.51 1.45 2.30
CA LYS A 12 9.32 2.10 1.01
C LYS A 12 8.55 3.39 1.24
N TRP A 13 9.12 4.53 0.86
CA TRP A 13 8.43 5.81 0.94
C TRP A 13 7.66 6.09 -0.34
N PHE A 14 6.45 6.62 -0.22
CA PHE A 14 5.65 6.97 -1.38
C PHE A 14 4.75 8.17 -1.09
N ARG A 15 4.27 8.82 -2.15
CA ARG A 15 3.22 9.84 -2.08
C ARG A 15 1.92 9.23 -2.56
N PRO A 16 0.89 9.10 -1.70
CA PRO A 16 -0.42 8.63 -2.15
C PRO A 16 -1.00 9.61 -3.17
N ARG A 17 -1.30 9.14 -4.40
CA ARG A 17 -1.87 10.00 -5.46
C ARG A 17 -3.18 10.65 -5.05
N ARG A 18 -3.99 9.99 -4.21
CA ARG A 18 -5.24 10.53 -3.64
C ARG A 18 -5.06 11.80 -2.80
N LEU A 19 -3.84 12.10 -2.37
CA LEU A 19 -3.52 13.32 -1.62
C LEU A 19 -2.98 14.43 -2.52
N MET A 20 -2.74 14.16 -3.81
CA MET A 20 -2.45 15.23 -4.75
C MET A 20 -3.77 15.93 -5.09
N GLU A 21 -3.92 17.14 -4.57
CA GLU A 21 -4.90 18.11 -5.04
C GLU A 21 -4.23 18.94 -6.15
N PRO A 22 -4.63 18.78 -7.43
CA PRO A 22 -4.00 19.50 -8.55
C PRO A 22 -4.07 21.03 -8.40
N GLU A 23 -5.22 21.53 -7.96
CA GLU A 23 -5.48 22.96 -7.76
C GLU A 23 -4.66 23.50 -6.58
N GLY A 24 -4.61 22.73 -5.48
CA GLY A 24 -3.74 23.01 -4.34
C GLY A 24 -2.27 23.08 -4.76
N PHE A 25 -1.84 22.19 -5.66
CA PHE A 25 -0.47 22.15 -6.19
C PHE A 25 -0.13 23.39 -7.00
N GLN A 26 -1.02 23.83 -7.87
CA GLN A 26 -0.82 25.07 -8.62
C GLN A 26 -0.72 26.27 -7.67
N ARG A 27 -1.58 26.33 -6.65
CA ARG A 27 -1.54 27.41 -5.65
C ARG A 27 -0.23 27.44 -4.84
N GLU A 28 0.28 26.29 -4.44
CA GLU A 28 1.54 26.18 -3.69
C GLU A 28 2.80 26.38 -4.54
N LEU A 29 2.73 25.99 -5.82
CA LEU A 29 3.81 26.23 -6.77
C LEU A 29 3.96 27.74 -7.03
N GLY A 30 2.84 28.46 -7.05
CA GLY A 30 2.81 29.90 -7.28
C GLY A 30 3.21 30.28 -8.71
N GLU A 31 3.46 31.57 -8.90
CA GLU A 31 3.96 32.11 -10.17
C GLU A 31 5.48 31.97 -10.22
N ILE A 32 6.01 31.68 -11.41
CA ILE A 32 7.45 31.61 -11.64
C ILE A 32 7.98 33.05 -11.58
N PRO A 33 8.93 33.38 -10.68
CA PRO A 33 9.46 34.73 -10.59
C PRO A 33 10.08 35.19 -11.90
N ASP A 34 9.72 36.37 -12.39
CA ASP A 34 10.31 36.96 -13.60
C ASP A 34 11.83 37.15 -13.52
N SER A 35 12.36 37.25 -12.28
CA SER A 35 13.80 37.27 -12.01
C SER A 35 14.56 36.04 -12.52
N LEU A 36 13.84 34.94 -12.79
CA LEU A 36 14.42 33.71 -13.30
C LEU A 36 14.66 33.76 -14.82
N ILE A 37 13.95 34.61 -15.57
CA ILE A 37 13.92 34.62 -17.05
C ILE A 37 15.30 34.87 -17.69
N HIS A 38 16.20 35.56 -17.00
CA HIS A 38 17.56 35.87 -17.49
C HIS A 38 18.63 34.86 -17.06
N ASN A 39 18.26 33.82 -16.31
CA ASN A 39 19.21 32.82 -15.83
C ASN A 39 19.48 31.73 -16.87
N PRO A 40 20.67 31.11 -16.82
CA PRO A 40 20.95 29.94 -17.65
C PRO A 40 19.94 28.82 -17.36
N ALA A 41 19.67 27.99 -18.37
CA ALA A 41 18.65 26.94 -18.30
C ALA A 41 18.81 26.00 -17.10
N GLU A 42 20.04 25.70 -16.67
CA GLU A 42 20.26 24.86 -15.49
C GLU A 42 19.80 25.52 -14.18
N ALA A 43 20.02 26.83 -14.03
CA ALA A 43 19.55 27.58 -12.87
C ALA A 43 18.01 27.67 -12.84
N LEU A 44 17.38 27.75 -14.02
CA LEU A 44 15.94 27.65 -14.15
C LEU A 44 15.43 26.29 -13.68
N VAL A 45 15.98 25.21 -14.22
CA VAL A 45 15.56 23.83 -13.90
C VAL A 45 15.73 23.53 -12.41
N THR A 46 16.85 23.95 -11.81
CA THR A 46 17.12 23.72 -10.38
C THR A 46 16.16 24.51 -9.48
N ALA A 47 15.89 25.78 -9.79
CA ALA A 47 14.91 26.58 -9.07
C ALA A 47 13.50 25.97 -9.16
N TRP A 48 13.10 25.54 -10.36
CA TRP A 48 11.79 24.91 -10.60
C TRP A 48 11.65 23.59 -9.84
N ASN A 49 12.66 22.73 -9.92
CA ASN A 49 12.67 21.44 -9.21
C ASN A 49 12.59 21.65 -7.70
N THR A 50 13.26 22.67 -7.16
CA THR A 50 13.23 23.00 -5.73
C THR A 50 11.85 23.48 -5.30
N ALA A 51 11.24 24.40 -6.05
CA ALA A 51 9.90 24.91 -5.79
C ALA A 51 8.85 23.79 -5.88
N ALA A 52 8.89 22.99 -6.96
CA ALA A 52 7.99 21.87 -7.16
C ALA A 52 8.13 20.81 -6.06
N ALA A 53 9.35 20.47 -5.65
CA ALA A 53 9.57 19.54 -4.54
C ALA A 53 9.01 20.09 -3.21
N GLY A 54 9.16 21.40 -2.96
CA GLY A 54 8.57 22.07 -1.80
C GLY A 54 7.04 22.00 -1.79
N ALA A 55 6.40 22.35 -2.90
CA ALA A 55 4.95 22.27 -3.06
C ALA A 55 4.44 20.83 -2.89
N LEU A 56 5.13 19.85 -3.50
CA LEU A 56 4.82 18.42 -3.33
C LEU A 56 4.90 17.97 -1.86
N ASN A 57 5.89 18.47 -1.10
CA ASN A 57 6.05 18.11 0.31
C ASN A 57 4.92 18.68 1.19
N ARG A 58 4.37 19.84 0.85
CA ARG A 58 3.26 20.46 1.59
C ARG A 58 1.93 19.75 1.34
N ILE A 59 1.62 19.47 0.08
CA ILE A 59 0.31 18.91 -0.31
C ILE A 59 0.26 17.40 -0.12
N ALA A 60 1.32 16.71 -0.54
CA ALA A 60 1.39 15.26 -0.54
C ALA A 60 2.69 14.80 0.13
N PRO A 61 2.83 14.97 1.46
CA PRO A 61 4.05 14.57 2.17
C PRO A 61 4.34 13.08 1.95
N LEU A 62 5.63 12.73 1.94
CA LEU A 62 6.05 11.34 1.86
C LEU A 62 5.47 10.56 3.05
N ARG A 63 4.85 9.43 2.74
CA ARG A 63 4.34 8.51 3.76
C ARG A 63 5.09 7.19 3.67
N PRO A 64 5.39 6.57 4.82
CA PRO A 64 5.92 5.22 4.81
C PRO A 64 4.83 4.31 4.27
N LEU A 65 5.14 3.57 3.21
CA LEU A 65 4.38 2.38 2.85
C LEU A 65 4.66 1.39 3.97
N ARG A 66 3.73 1.32 4.92
CA ARG A 66 3.71 0.20 5.85
C ARG A 66 3.48 -1.01 4.96
N GLY A 67 4.54 -1.78 4.72
CA GLY A 67 4.41 -3.16 4.36
C GLY A 67 3.72 -3.81 5.55
N ASP A 68 2.40 -3.82 5.54
CA ASP A 68 1.65 -4.80 6.31
C ASP A 68 1.87 -6.14 5.60
N GLY A 69 3.12 -6.62 5.64
CA GLY A 69 3.37 -8.04 5.47
C GLY A 69 2.41 -8.69 6.43
N SER A 70 1.38 -9.35 5.89
CA SER A 70 0.17 -9.71 6.60
C SER A 70 0.59 -10.31 7.93
N ARG A 71 0.48 -9.55 9.03
CA ARG A 71 0.76 -10.09 10.34
C ARG A 71 -0.32 -11.11 10.54
N LYS A 72 -0.05 -12.38 10.17
CA LYS A 72 -0.92 -13.49 10.52
C LYS A 72 -1.18 -13.31 11.99
N ALA A 73 -2.45 -13.23 12.35
CA ALA A 73 -2.81 -13.02 13.74
C ALA A 73 -2.08 -14.11 14.56
N PRO A 74 -1.53 -13.80 15.74
CA PRO A 74 -0.69 -14.75 16.47
C PRO A 74 -1.35 -16.11 16.74
N TRP A 75 -2.68 -16.11 16.79
CA TRP A 75 -3.53 -17.28 16.97
C TRP A 75 -3.93 -17.99 15.66
N PHE A 76 -3.61 -17.43 14.48
CA PHE A 76 -3.94 -17.98 13.17
C PHE A 76 -2.85 -18.94 12.69
N THR A 77 -2.87 -20.16 13.26
CA THR A 77 -1.96 -21.25 12.93
C THR A 77 -2.25 -21.83 11.54
N GLU A 78 -1.25 -22.46 10.92
CA GLU A 78 -1.41 -23.15 9.64
C GLU A 78 -2.42 -24.30 9.73
N GLU A 79 -2.45 -25.00 10.87
CA GLU A 79 -3.40 -26.05 11.18
C GLU A 79 -4.85 -25.55 11.12
N LEU A 80 -5.15 -24.42 11.78
CA LEU A 80 -6.49 -23.82 11.73
C LEU A 80 -6.88 -23.37 10.32
N TRP A 81 -5.91 -22.93 9.51
CA TRP A 81 -6.15 -22.59 8.11
C TRP A 81 -6.53 -23.83 7.29
N GLU A 82 -5.77 -24.92 7.42
CA GLU A 82 -6.04 -26.16 6.68
C GLU A 82 -7.36 -26.81 7.13
N MET A 83 -7.66 -26.82 8.43
CA MET A 83 -8.96 -27.28 8.95
C MET A 83 -10.13 -26.49 8.36
N LYS A 84 -10.04 -25.15 8.34
CA LYS A 84 -11.06 -24.29 7.71
C LYS A 84 -11.17 -24.54 6.22
N ARG A 85 -10.06 -24.77 5.53
CA ARG A 85 -10.01 -25.05 4.09
C ARG A 85 -10.64 -26.40 3.76
N GLN A 86 -10.35 -27.44 4.53
CA GLN A 86 -10.95 -28.77 4.42
C GLN A 86 -12.46 -28.71 4.63
N LYS A 87 -12.92 -28.05 5.70
CA LYS A 87 -14.35 -27.84 5.95
C LYS A 87 -15.04 -27.18 4.76
N ARG A 88 -14.48 -26.09 4.21
CA ARG A 88 -15.03 -25.41 3.02
C ARG A 88 -15.01 -26.27 1.75
N ARG A 89 -14.08 -27.22 1.63
CA ARG A 89 -14.06 -28.18 0.51
C ARG A 89 -15.21 -29.17 0.64
N LEU A 90 -15.38 -29.75 1.82
CA LEU A 90 -16.46 -30.68 2.12
C LEU A 90 -17.84 -30.00 1.98
N GLU A 91 -17.97 -28.74 2.40
CA GLU A 91 -19.24 -28.01 2.22
C GLU A 91 -19.56 -27.80 0.75
N ARG A 92 -18.55 -27.54 -0.09
CA ARG A 92 -18.73 -27.41 -1.54
C ARG A 92 -19.09 -28.74 -2.19
N CYS A 93 -18.45 -29.83 -1.78
CA CYS A 93 -18.80 -31.17 -2.23
C CYS A 93 -20.25 -31.51 -1.87
N TRP A 94 -20.65 -31.31 -0.61
CA TRP A 94 -22.02 -31.55 -0.16
C TRP A 94 -23.05 -30.67 -0.88
N ARG A 95 -22.78 -29.37 -1.08
CA ARG A 95 -23.70 -28.51 -1.85
C ARG A 95 -23.86 -28.95 -3.30
N ALA A 96 -22.82 -29.58 -3.88
CA ALA A 96 -22.86 -30.07 -5.25
C ALA A 96 -23.56 -31.44 -5.37
N SER A 97 -23.35 -32.34 -4.41
CA SER A 97 -23.89 -33.70 -4.44
C SER A 97 -25.25 -33.86 -3.73
N ASN A 98 -25.56 -32.96 -2.78
CA ASN A 98 -26.67 -33.04 -1.82
C ASN A 98 -26.78 -34.41 -1.12
N SER A 99 -25.67 -35.14 -1.01
CA SER A 99 -25.62 -36.50 -0.48
C SER A 99 -25.53 -36.50 1.05
N GLU A 100 -26.27 -37.39 1.71
CA GLU A 100 -26.17 -37.57 3.17
C GLU A 100 -24.80 -38.09 3.61
N SER A 101 -24.12 -38.87 2.77
CA SER A 101 -22.76 -39.35 3.03
C SER A 101 -21.78 -38.18 3.18
N ASP A 102 -21.85 -37.20 2.28
CA ASP A 102 -21.00 -36.00 2.34
C ASP A 102 -21.36 -35.09 3.51
N ARG A 103 -22.63 -35.11 3.95
CA ARG A 103 -23.08 -34.40 5.15
C ARG A 103 -22.47 -34.97 6.43
N THR A 104 -22.23 -36.28 6.50
CA THR A 104 -21.60 -36.89 7.69
C THR A 104 -20.13 -36.50 7.84
N LEU A 105 -19.43 -36.22 6.73
CA LEU A 105 -18.02 -35.78 6.73
C LEU A 105 -17.83 -34.34 7.22
N LEU A 106 -18.91 -33.55 7.32
CA LEU A 106 -18.88 -32.16 7.80
C LEU A 106 -18.97 -32.02 9.33
N ARG A 107 -19.28 -33.11 10.04
CA ARG A 107 -19.60 -33.13 11.47
C ARG A 107 -18.35 -33.33 12.32
#